data_AF-A0A132CBP9-F1
#
_entry.id   AF-A0A132CBP9-F1
#
_cell.length_a   1.000
_cell.length_b   1.000
_cell.length_c   1.000
_cell.angle_alpha   90.00
_cell.angle_beta   90.00
_cell.angle_gamma   90.00
#
_symmetry.space_group_name_H-M   'P 1'
#
loop_
_entity.id
_entity.type
_entity.pdbx_description
1 polymer ?
#
loop_
_entity_poly.entity_id
_entity_poly.type
_entity_poly.pdbx_seq_one_letter_code
_entity_poly.pdbx_strand_id
1 'polypeptide(L)'
;MSAYFLKRAAAVACLCLISLPAMAEGGISIRGTRIIYPENSRQQSLSVNNSSATDSFLVQSWVEDASGHKSNNFVVTPPLYLSGPHNENTLRLVRAGGDLPQDKESLYYFVAKAIPSFDEKTEKAGNVLRVAAASRIKLFVRPSNLKPSPDQAPSLLEFRRADGRLDISNPTPYYITLVNIKIGGVELKDIMVAPKDHNSEALPRASGSTITFHVINDYGAITKEISSVIK
;
A
#
# COMPACT_ATOMS: atom_id res chain seq x y z
N MET A 1 -55.52 -29.44 13.68
CA MET A 1 -54.49 -29.64 12.64
C MET A 1 -54.09 -28.31 11.97
N SER A 2 -53.80 -27.25 12.74
CA SER A 2 -53.65 -25.87 12.20
C SER A 2 -52.41 -25.11 12.71
N ALA A 3 -51.97 -25.33 13.95
CA ALA A 3 -50.81 -24.61 14.50
C ALA A 3 -49.42 -25.17 14.12
N TYR A 4 -49.31 -26.47 13.83
CA TYR A 4 -48.04 -27.13 13.49
C TYR A 4 -47.58 -26.82 12.06
N PHE A 5 -48.52 -26.66 11.12
CA PHE A 5 -48.23 -26.27 9.74
C PHE A 5 -47.75 -24.81 9.67
N LEU A 6 -48.36 -23.92 10.45
CA LEU A 6 -47.98 -22.50 10.50
C LEU A 6 -46.58 -22.29 11.09
N LYS A 7 -46.20 -23.06 12.11
CA LYS A 7 -44.84 -23.04 12.69
C LYS A 7 -43.76 -23.60 11.76
N ARG A 8 -44.09 -24.61 10.94
CA ARG A 8 -43.17 -25.15 9.92
C ARG A 8 -43.02 -24.21 8.72
N ALA A 9 -44.10 -23.54 8.30
CA ALA A 9 -44.04 -22.50 7.27
C ALA A 9 -43.21 -21.29 7.71
N ALA A 10 -43.33 -20.87 8.98
CA ALA A 10 -42.50 -19.80 9.54
C ALA A 10 -41.01 -20.17 9.66
N ALA A 11 -40.69 -21.44 9.98
CA ALA A 11 -39.30 -21.90 10.04
C ALA A 11 -38.63 -22.00 8.66
N VAL A 12 -39.40 -22.32 7.60
CA VAL A 12 -38.92 -22.32 6.22
C VAL A 12 -38.78 -20.89 5.68
N ALA A 13 -39.68 -19.98 6.05
CA ALA A 13 -39.60 -18.56 5.67
C ALA A 13 -38.41 -17.83 6.32
N CYS A 14 -38.05 -18.18 7.57
CA CYS A 14 -36.88 -17.61 8.25
C CYS A 14 -35.53 -18.06 7.66
N LEU A 15 -35.48 -19.23 7.01
CA LEU A 15 -34.24 -19.75 6.41
C LEU A 15 -33.90 -19.09 5.05
N CYS A 16 -34.86 -18.41 4.41
CA CYS A 16 -34.66 -17.70 3.14
C CYS A 16 -34.18 -16.25 3.29
N LEU A 17 -33.95 -15.76 4.52
CA LEU A 17 -33.42 -14.42 4.81
C LEU A 17 -31.89 -14.40 4.99
N ILE A 18 -31.18 -15.44 4.52
CA ILE A 18 -29.73 -15.39 4.38
C ILE A 18 -29.46 -14.49 3.18
N SER A 19 -29.25 -13.20 3.45
CA SER A 19 -28.71 -12.25 2.51
C SER A 19 -27.42 -12.84 1.93
N LEU A 20 -27.48 -13.25 0.66
CA LEU A 20 -26.28 -13.59 -0.08
C LEU A 20 -25.37 -12.35 0.00
N PRO A 21 -24.16 -12.46 0.54
CA PRO A 21 -23.24 -11.34 0.49
C PRO A 21 -23.09 -10.95 -0.97
N ALA A 22 -23.31 -9.68 -1.29
CA ALA A 22 -22.92 -9.15 -2.58
C ALA A 22 -21.42 -9.38 -2.71
N MET A 23 -21.05 -10.43 -3.43
CA MET A 23 -19.67 -10.72 -3.78
C MET A 23 -19.26 -9.57 -4.70
N ALA A 24 -18.56 -8.58 -4.15
CA ALA A 24 -17.88 -7.58 -4.96
C ALA A 24 -16.88 -8.34 -5.83
N GLU A 25 -17.17 -8.43 -7.13
CA GLU A 25 -16.49 -9.33 -8.04
C GLU A 25 -15.20 -8.68 -8.55
N GLY A 26 -14.19 -8.65 -7.67
CA GLY A 26 -12.82 -8.27 -8.02
C GLY A 26 -12.62 -6.81 -8.43
N GLY A 27 -11.53 -6.55 -9.14
CA GLY A 27 -11.15 -5.22 -9.63
C GLY A 27 -9.68 -5.12 -9.97
N ILE A 28 -9.20 -3.90 -10.16
CA ILE A 28 -7.79 -3.66 -10.48
C ILE A 28 -6.92 -3.74 -9.22
N SER A 29 -5.85 -4.52 -9.31
CA SER A 29 -4.85 -4.72 -8.27
C SER A 29 -3.45 -4.68 -8.85
N ILE A 30 -2.49 -4.17 -8.09
CA ILE A 30 -1.07 -4.19 -8.45
C ILE A 30 -0.40 -5.34 -7.70
N ARG A 31 0.48 -6.09 -8.36
CA ARG A 31 1.27 -7.12 -7.67
C ARG A 31 2.30 -6.46 -6.74
N GLY A 32 2.07 -6.59 -5.44
CA GLY A 32 2.91 -6.01 -4.39
C GLY A 32 2.44 -4.64 -3.90
N THR A 33 2.98 -4.19 -2.77
CA THR A 33 2.58 -2.93 -2.09
C THR A 33 3.62 -1.82 -2.23
N ARG A 34 4.72 -2.10 -2.93
CA ARG A 34 5.82 -1.17 -3.21
C ARG A 34 6.70 -1.69 -4.33
N ILE A 35 7.50 -0.79 -4.87
CA ILE A 35 8.45 -1.04 -5.95
C ILE A 35 9.82 -0.57 -5.47
N ILE A 36 10.82 -1.45 -5.53
CA ILE A 36 12.22 -1.04 -5.43
C ILE A 36 12.75 -0.91 -6.85
N TYR A 37 13.16 0.30 -7.22
CA TYR A 37 13.81 0.59 -8.49
C TYR A 37 15.32 0.74 -8.24
N PRO A 38 16.13 -0.29 -8.56
CA PRO A 38 17.59 -0.15 -8.49
C PRO A 38 18.03 0.94 -9.47
N GLU A 39 18.88 1.86 -9.02
CA GLU A 39 19.29 3.01 -9.81
C GLU A 39 19.87 2.64 -11.18
N ASN A 40 20.66 1.57 -11.23
CA ASN A 40 21.31 1.08 -12.45
C ASN A 40 20.38 0.26 -13.36
N SER A 41 19.10 0.11 -12.99
CA SER A 41 18.12 -0.62 -13.79
C SER A 41 17.65 0.24 -14.96
N ARG A 42 17.65 -0.32 -16.17
CA ARG A 42 17.09 0.35 -17.36
C ARG A 42 15.57 0.49 -17.29
N GLN A 43 14.90 -0.52 -16.74
CA GLN A 43 13.46 -0.53 -16.54
C GLN A 43 13.07 -1.49 -15.41
N GLN A 44 11.85 -1.37 -14.90
CA GLN A 44 11.22 -2.32 -13.99
C GLN A 44 9.88 -2.76 -14.59
N SER A 45 9.55 -4.05 -14.47
CA SER A 45 8.27 -4.59 -14.92
C SER A 45 7.29 -4.67 -13.75
N LEU A 46 6.07 -4.23 -13.96
CA LEU A 46 4.99 -4.22 -12.97
C LEU A 46 3.80 -4.98 -13.55
N SER A 47 3.16 -5.82 -12.75
CA SER A 47 1.93 -6.51 -13.15
C SER A 47 0.72 -5.86 -12.48
N VAL A 48 -0.29 -5.57 -13.30
CA VAL A 48 -1.59 -5.06 -12.89
C VAL A 48 -2.64 -6.08 -13.32
N ASN A 49 -3.37 -6.62 -12.35
CA ASN A 49 -4.36 -7.67 -12.55
C ASN A 49 -5.77 -7.12 -12.39
N ASN A 50 -6.64 -7.44 -13.35
CA ASN A 50 -8.09 -7.31 -13.21
C ASN A 50 -8.67 -8.64 -12.73
N SER A 51 -9.02 -8.72 -11.46
CA SER A 51 -9.66 -9.91 -10.90
C SER A 51 -11.17 -9.98 -11.14
N SER A 52 -11.77 -8.96 -11.75
CA SER A 52 -13.20 -9.01 -12.08
C SER A 52 -13.47 -10.05 -13.17
N ALA A 53 -14.55 -10.81 -12.98
CA ALA A 53 -15.00 -11.80 -13.96
C ALA A 53 -15.81 -11.19 -15.10
N THR A 54 -16.32 -9.97 -14.91
CA THR A 54 -17.31 -9.36 -15.78
C THR A 54 -16.91 -7.95 -16.22
N ASP A 55 -16.28 -7.18 -15.35
CA ASP A 55 -15.98 -5.77 -15.60
C ASP A 55 -14.66 -5.57 -16.33
N SER A 56 -14.68 -4.63 -17.27
CA SER A 56 -13.47 -4.06 -17.88
C SER A 56 -13.16 -2.70 -17.27
N PHE A 57 -11.87 -2.37 -17.14
CA PHE A 57 -11.43 -1.07 -16.63
C PHE A 57 -10.47 -0.40 -17.60
N LEU A 58 -10.68 0.88 -17.85
CA LEU A 58 -9.66 1.73 -18.43
C LEU A 58 -8.66 2.06 -17.30
N VAL A 59 -7.42 1.60 -17.45
CA VAL A 59 -6.37 1.79 -16.45
C VAL A 59 -5.40 2.85 -16.93
N GLN A 60 -5.27 3.92 -16.14
CA GLN A 60 -4.28 4.97 -16.34
C GLN A 60 -3.18 4.86 -15.29
N SER A 61 -1.92 4.91 -15.69
CA SER A 61 -0.79 4.78 -14.77
C SER A 61 0.25 5.88 -14.92
N TRP A 62 0.78 6.37 -13.81
CA TRP A 62 1.83 7.40 -13.76
C TRP A 62 2.65 7.28 -12.48
N VAL A 63 3.69 8.12 -12.37
CA VAL A 63 4.49 8.29 -11.16
C VAL A 63 4.30 9.68 -10.61
N GLU A 64 4.19 9.79 -9.29
CA GLU A 64 4.18 11.03 -8.52
C GLU A 64 5.47 11.17 -7.72
N ASP A 65 5.87 12.40 -7.46
CA ASP A 65 6.89 12.71 -6.45
C ASP A 65 6.33 12.57 -5.02
N ALA A 66 7.18 12.80 -4.02
CA ALA A 66 6.80 12.72 -2.62
C ALA A 66 5.71 13.74 -2.21
N SER A 67 5.56 14.85 -2.95
CA SER A 67 4.54 15.87 -2.71
C SER A 67 3.19 15.57 -3.38
N GLY A 68 3.11 14.49 -4.17
CA GLY A 68 1.89 14.06 -4.85
C GLY A 68 1.70 14.67 -6.24
N HIS A 69 2.70 15.39 -6.78
CA HIS A 69 2.64 15.90 -8.13
C HIS A 69 3.16 14.87 -9.12
N LYS A 70 2.55 14.80 -10.32
CA LYS A 70 3.01 13.92 -11.39
C LYS A 70 4.45 14.27 -11.76
N SER A 71 5.33 13.27 -11.71
CA SER A 71 6.75 13.42 -12.02
C SER A 71 7.04 13.14 -13.49
N ASN A 72 7.92 13.94 -14.09
CA ASN A 72 8.48 13.69 -15.42
C ASN A 72 9.75 12.84 -15.40
N ASN A 73 10.24 12.46 -14.21
CA ASN A 73 11.46 11.64 -14.07
C ASN A 73 11.21 10.16 -14.40
N PHE A 74 9.96 9.76 -14.57
CA PHE A 74 9.56 8.39 -14.86
C PHE A 74 8.52 8.33 -15.97
N VAL A 75 8.63 7.30 -16.79
CA VAL A 75 7.67 6.96 -17.84
C VAL A 75 7.11 5.58 -17.55
N VAL A 76 5.79 5.46 -17.59
CA VAL A 76 5.06 4.19 -17.48
C VAL A 76 4.52 3.83 -18.87
N THR A 77 4.74 2.59 -19.31
CA THR A 77 4.30 2.12 -20.63
C THR A 77 3.59 0.76 -20.54
N PRO A 78 2.37 0.62 -21.10
CA PRO A 78 1.50 1.70 -21.59
C PRO A 78 1.00 2.60 -20.44
N PRO A 79 0.87 3.93 -20.66
CA PRO A 79 0.35 4.83 -19.64
C PRO A 79 -1.19 4.80 -19.51
N LEU A 80 -1.87 4.25 -20.53
CA LEU A 80 -3.32 4.10 -20.60
C LEU A 80 -3.65 2.85 -21.43
N TYR A 81 -4.50 1.97 -20.92
CA TYR A 81 -4.91 0.76 -21.62
C TYR A 81 -6.25 0.24 -21.09
N LEU A 82 -6.96 -0.53 -21.91
CA LEU A 82 -8.16 -1.24 -21.49
C LEU A 82 -7.76 -2.61 -20.90
N SER A 83 -8.14 -2.86 -19.65
CA SER A 83 -7.99 -4.15 -18.98
C SER A 83 -9.32 -4.88 -19.01
N GLY A 84 -9.43 -5.94 -19.82
CA GLY A 84 -10.60 -6.81 -19.85
C GLY A 84 -10.76 -7.66 -18.58
N PRO A 85 -11.86 -8.42 -18.45
CA PRO A 85 -12.09 -9.32 -17.32
C PRO A 85 -11.01 -10.40 -17.24
N HIS A 86 -10.61 -10.80 -16.02
CA HIS A 86 -9.54 -11.76 -15.75
C HIS A 86 -8.21 -11.49 -16.45
N ASN A 87 -7.93 -10.24 -16.81
CA ASN A 87 -6.74 -9.88 -17.55
C ASN A 87 -5.58 -9.50 -16.63
N GLU A 88 -4.36 -9.88 -17.03
CA GLU A 88 -3.11 -9.45 -16.40
C GLU A 88 -2.32 -8.60 -17.40
N ASN A 89 -2.09 -7.33 -17.06
CA ASN A 89 -1.35 -6.40 -17.89
C ASN A 89 0.02 -6.11 -17.28
N THR A 90 1.08 -6.29 -18.09
CA THR A 90 2.44 -5.91 -17.70
C THR A 90 2.76 -4.49 -18.15
N LEU A 91 3.17 -3.65 -17.20
CA LEU A 91 3.64 -2.29 -17.42
C LEU A 91 5.17 -2.23 -17.29
N ARG A 92 5.80 -1.36 -18.07
CA ARG A 92 7.21 -1.02 -17.95
C ARG A 92 7.35 0.35 -17.32
N LEU A 93 8.10 0.41 -16.24
CA LEU A 93 8.51 1.64 -15.57
C LEU A 93 9.95 1.94 -15.96
N VAL A 94 10.20 3.11 -16.55
CA VAL A 94 11.51 3.56 -16.99
C VAL A 94 11.82 4.88 -16.31
N ARG A 95 12.99 4.99 -15.67
CA ARG A 95 13.51 6.29 -15.21
C ARG A 95 14.01 7.07 -16.43
N ALA A 96 13.39 8.21 -16.71
CA ALA A 96 13.70 9.08 -17.84
C ALA A 96 14.62 10.25 -17.45
N GLY A 97 14.88 10.48 -16.16
CA GLY A 97 15.76 11.54 -15.69
C GLY A 97 15.73 11.74 -14.17
N GLY A 98 16.01 12.97 -13.77
CA GLY A 98 16.10 13.40 -12.37
C GLY A 98 17.50 13.19 -11.79
N ASP A 99 18.07 14.23 -11.20
CA ASP A 99 19.26 14.12 -10.37
C ASP A 99 18.86 13.66 -8.97
N LEU A 100 19.33 12.48 -8.57
CA LEU A 100 18.91 11.83 -7.33
C LEU A 100 20.13 11.61 -6.43
N PRO A 101 19.96 11.76 -5.10
CA PRO A 101 21.00 11.43 -4.14
C PRO A 101 21.55 10.02 -4.36
N GLN A 102 22.88 9.91 -4.38
CA GLN A 102 23.59 8.64 -4.55
C GLN A 102 23.85 7.92 -3.21
N ASP A 103 23.57 8.60 -2.09
CA ASP A 103 23.91 8.17 -0.74
C ASP A 103 22.69 7.79 0.11
N LYS A 104 21.48 7.85 -0.46
CA LYS A 104 20.22 7.45 0.17
C LYS A 104 19.11 7.20 -0.84
N GLU A 105 18.08 6.48 -0.42
CA GLU A 105 16.87 6.28 -1.22
C GLU A 105 16.12 7.59 -1.51
N SER A 106 15.46 7.62 -2.67
CA SER A 106 14.49 8.64 -3.03
C SER A 106 13.08 8.07 -3.10
N LEU A 107 12.10 8.79 -2.57
CA LEU A 107 10.69 8.38 -2.55
C LEU A 107 9.89 9.00 -3.70
N TYR A 108 9.22 8.13 -4.43
CA TYR A 108 8.18 8.42 -5.40
C TYR A 108 6.97 7.53 -5.12
N TYR A 109 5.90 7.70 -5.89
CA TYR A 109 4.73 6.85 -5.83
C TYR A 109 4.31 6.42 -7.23
N PHE A 110 4.09 5.13 -7.42
CA PHE A 110 3.42 4.61 -8.60
C PHE A 110 1.91 4.64 -8.36
N VAL A 111 1.17 5.18 -9.33
CA VAL A 111 -0.29 5.27 -9.29
C VAL A 111 -0.89 4.51 -10.45
N ALA A 112 -1.89 3.67 -10.18
CA ALA A 112 -2.77 3.06 -11.18
C ALA A 112 -4.21 3.41 -10.86
N LYS A 113 -4.85 4.19 -11.74
CA LYS A 113 -6.26 4.59 -11.65
C LYS A 113 -7.09 3.70 -12.54
N ALA A 114 -8.04 3.00 -11.93
CA ALA A 114 -9.02 2.15 -12.60
C ALA A 114 -10.32 2.91 -12.79
N ILE A 115 -10.71 3.09 -14.05
CA ILE A 115 -11.95 3.75 -14.44
C ILE A 115 -12.88 2.66 -14.98
N PRO A 116 -14.04 2.41 -14.34
CA PRO A 116 -14.97 1.38 -14.79
C PRO A 116 -15.50 1.70 -16.19
N SER A 117 -15.66 0.66 -17.01
CA SER A 117 -16.23 0.80 -18.36
C SER A 117 -17.74 1.00 -18.33
N PHE A 118 -18.29 1.53 -19.42
CA PHE A 118 -19.73 1.74 -19.58
C PHE A 118 -20.40 0.48 -20.14
N ASP A 119 -21.56 0.12 -19.61
CA ASP A 119 -22.49 -0.83 -20.26
C ASP A 119 -23.83 -0.11 -20.46
N GLU A 120 -24.36 -0.16 -21.69
CA GLU A 120 -25.65 0.45 -22.05
C GLU A 120 -26.81 -0.12 -21.20
N LYS A 121 -26.66 -1.33 -20.65
CA LYS A 121 -27.66 -1.95 -19.77
C LYS A 121 -27.75 -1.27 -18.40
N THR A 122 -26.64 -0.77 -17.86
CA THR A 122 -26.62 -0.07 -16.56
C THR A 122 -27.08 1.39 -16.68
N GLU A 123 -26.97 2.00 -17.85
CA GLU A 123 -27.50 3.35 -18.14
C GLU A 123 -29.03 3.42 -18.02
N LYS A 124 -29.74 2.31 -18.34
CA LYS A 124 -31.22 2.25 -18.22
C LYS A 124 -31.71 2.13 -16.79
N ALA A 125 -30.82 1.97 -15.80
CA ALA A 125 -31.17 1.74 -14.40
C ALA A 125 -31.38 3.03 -13.57
N GLY A 126 -31.37 4.21 -14.18
CA GLY A 126 -31.62 5.48 -13.48
C GLY A 126 -30.35 6.11 -12.89
N ASN A 127 -30.38 6.54 -11.62
CA ASN A 127 -29.27 7.24 -10.99
C ASN A 127 -28.17 6.27 -10.52
N VAL A 128 -27.07 6.20 -11.27
CA VAL A 128 -25.93 5.33 -10.94
C VAL A 128 -24.75 6.16 -10.41
N LEU A 129 -24.32 5.89 -9.18
CA LEU A 129 -23.05 6.40 -8.65
C LEU A 129 -21.90 5.52 -9.16
N ARG A 130 -20.90 6.13 -9.79
CA ARG A 130 -19.70 5.45 -10.28
C ARG A 130 -18.47 5.97 -9.56
N VAL A 131 -17.64 5.05 -9.08
CA VAL A 131 -16.43 5.37 -8.34
C VAL A 131 -15.23 4.84 -9.13
N ALA A 132 -14.33 5.74 -9.52
CA ALA A 132 -13.01 5.36 -10.00
C ALA A 132 -12.06 5.25 -8.81
N ALA A 133 -11.35 4.13 -8.72
CA ALA A 133 -10.38 3.88 -7.65
C ALA A 133 -8.96 4.09 -8.18
N ALA A 134 -8.08 4.63 -7.34
CA ALA A 134 -6.65 4.73 -7.64
C ALA A 134 -5.84 4.00 -6.58
N SER A 135 -5.03 3.03 -7.00
CA SER A 135 -4.02 2.41 -6.17
C SER A 135 -2.74 3.22 -6.23
N ARG A 136 -2.22 3.65 -5.07
CA ARG A 136 -1.00 4.43 -4.94
C ARG A 136 -0.01 3.69 -4.05
N ILE A 137 1.06 3.18 -4.64
CA ILE A 137 2.10 2.40 -3.94
C ILE A 137 3.44 3.12 -3.94
N LYS A 138 4.26 2.86 -2.92
CA LYS A 138 5.58 3.48 -2.76
C LYS A 138 6.52 2.98 -3.87
N LEU A 139 7.28 3.90 -4.46
CA LEU A 139 8.35 3.62 -5.41
C LEU A 139 9.65 4.18 -4.82
N PHE A 140 10.56 3.30 -4.43
CA PHE A 140 11.86 3.67 -3.87
C PHE A 140 12.93 3.55 -4.94
N VAL A 141 13.58 4.66 -5.28
CA VAL A 141 14.78 4.62 -6.11
C VAL A 141 15.96 4.38 -5.20
N ARG A 142 16.65 3.26 -5.41
CA ARG A 142 17.72 2.81 -4.53
C ARG A 142 19.08 2.88 -5.23
N PRO A 143 19.98 3.77 -4.78
CA PRO A 143 21.37 3.77 -5.22
C PRO A 143 22.06 2.43 -4.98
N SER A 144 23.09 2.15 -5.78
CA SER A 144 23.90 0.95 -5.60
C SER A 144 24.84 1.11 -4.41
N ASN A 145 25.21 0.00 -3.77
CA ASN A 145 26.24 -0.06 -2.72
C ASN A 145 25.93 0.72 -1.43
N LEU A 146 24.66 0.99 -1.13
CA LEU A 146 24.26 1.53 0.17
C LEU A 146 24.66 0.59 1.31
N LYS A 147 25.12 1.18 2.43
CA LYS A 147 25.46 0.47 3.67
C LYS A 147 24.69 1.08 4.84
N PRO A 148 24.20 0.27 5.80
CA PRO A 148 24.25 -1.20 5.85
C PRO A 148 23.35 -1.86 4.78
N SER A 149 23.21 -3.18 4.77
CA SER A 149 22.21 -3.83 3.91
C SER A 149 20.78 -3.47 4.35
N PRO A 150 19.77 -3.51 3.44
CA PRO A 150 18.39 -3.15 3.79
C PRO A 150 17.83 -3.94 4.98
N ASP A 151 18.16 -5.23 5.09
CA ASP A 151 17.66 -6.09 6.17
C ASP A 151 18.25 -5.74 7.55
N GLN A 152 19.42 -5.10 7.59
CA GLN A 152 20.07 -4.67 8.83
C GLN A 152 19.58 -3.29 9.28
N ALA A 153 19.10 -2.46 8.35
CA ALA A 153 18.75 -1.06 8.61
C ALA A 153 17.72 -0.87 9.75
N PRO A 154 16.65 -1.67 9.87
CA PRO A 154 15.68 -1.53 10.97
C PRO A 154 16.27 -1.61 12.37
N SER A 155 17.31 -2.43 12.58
CA SER A 155 17.96 -2.59 13.88
C SER A 155 18.83 -1.40 14.31
N LEU A 156 19.11 -0.47 13.38
CA LEU A 156 19.89 0.74 13.64
C LEU A 156 19.02 1.96 13.97
N LEU A 157 17.69 1.80 13.98
CA LEU A 157 16.80 2.86 14.42
C LEU A 157 17.07 3.21 15.88
N GLU A 158 17.08 4.50 16.19
CA GLU A 158 17.23 4.99 17.55
C GLU A 158 15.93 5.61 18.04
N PHE A 159 15.57 5.31 19.29
CA PHE A 159 14.35 5.77 19.90
C PHE A 159 14.69 6.58 21.15
N ARG A 160 14.15 7.79 21.25
CA ARG A 160 14.34 8.67 22.39
C ARG A 160 13.01 9.22 22.88
N ARG A 161 12.84 9.30 24.20
CA ARG A 161 11.70 10.01 24.79
C ARG A 161 12.12 11.44 25.14
N ALA A 162 11.41 12.43 24.60
CA ALA A 162 11.63 13.84 24.90
C ALA A 162 10.28 14.57 24.97
N ASP A 163 10.05 15.36 26.02
CA ASP A 163 8.89 16.26 26.15
C ASP A 163 7.51 15.60 25.89
N GLY A 164 7.33 14.35 26.34
CA GLY A 164 6.08 13.60 26.12
C GLY A 164 5.90 13.10 24.68
N ARG A 165 6.97 13.07 23.91
CA ARG A 165 7.03 12.58 22.53
C ARG A 165 8.02 11.41 22.41
N LEU A 166 7.84 10.65 21.34
CA LEU A 166 8.79 9.63 20.90
C LEU A 166 9.49 10.14 19.65
N ASP A 167 10.79 10.37 19.74
CA ASP A 167 11.65 10.67 18.61
C ASP A 167 12.23 9.36 18.07
N ILE A 168 11.98 9.12 16.78
CA ILE A 168 12.46 7.95 16.03
C ILE A 168 13.47 8.47 15.01
N SER A 169 14.75 8.18 15.23
CA SER A 169 15.84 8.57 14.35
C SER A 169 16.23 7.40 13.44
N ASN A 170 16.34 7.69 12.14
CA ASN A 170 16.79 6.76 11.14
C ASN A 170 18.15 7.21 10.56
N PRO A 171 19.27 6.70 11.09
CA PRO A 171 20.60 7.04 10.59
C PRO A 171 20.92 6.36 9.24
N THR A 172 20.05 5.47 8.76
CA THR A 172 20.32 4.60 7.60
C THR A 172 19.93 5.27 6.28
N PRO A 173 20.40 4.76 5.13
CA PRO A 173 20.09 5.34 3.82
C PRO A 173 18.76 4.84 3.22
N TYR A 174 17.87 4.21 4.00
CA TYR A 174 16.62 3.61 3.53
C TYR A 174 15.38 4.24 4.18
N TYR A 175 14.25 4.27 3.49
CA TYR A 175 12.95 4.54 4.10
C TYR A 175 12.47 3.33 4.88
N ILE A 176 12.19 3.49 6.18
CA ILE A 176 11.77 2.37 7.04
C ILE A 176 10.31 2.60 7.44
N THR A 177 9.42 1.69 7.02
CA THR A 177 8.00 1.72 7.42
C THR A 177 7.79 0.81 8.62
N LEU A 178 7.66 1.41 9.81
CA LEU A 178 7.35 0.73 11.05
C LEU A 178 5.83 0.51 11.14
N VAL A 179 5.45 -0.69 11.53
CA VAL A 179 4.05 -1.10 11.75
C VAL A 179 3.90 -1.86 13.04
N ASN A 180 2.68 -1.90 13.58
CA ASN A 180 2.35 -2.60 14.83
C ASN A 180 3.27 -2.16 15.99
N ILE A 181 3.53 -0.86 16.06
CA ILE A 181 4.49 -0.27 16.99
C ILE A 181 3.86 -0.28 18.40
N LYS A 182 4.60 -0.76 19.40
CA LYS A 182 4.10 -0.87 20.78
C LYS A 182 5.12 -0.42 21.81
N ILE A 183 4.65 0.27 22.84
CA ILE A 183 5.43 0.61 24.05
C ILE A 183 4.58 0.27 25.27
N GLY A 184 5.07 -0.63 26.13
CA GLY A 184 4.34 -1.02 27.34
C GLY A 184 2.94 -1.60 27.07
N GLY A 185 2.74 -2.22 25.90
CA GLY A 185 1.44 -2.75 25.46
C GLY A 185 0.52 -1.72 24.79
N VAL A 186 0.89 -0.44 24.76
CA VAL A 186 0.15 0.62 24.06
C VAL A 186 0.59 0.66 22.60
N GLU A 187 -0.36 0.52 21.68
CA GLU A 187 -0.13 0.61 20.24
C GLU A 187 0.00 2.06 19.79
N LEU A 188 0.98 2.32 18.92
CA LEU A 188 1.21 3.61 18.27
C LEU A 188 0.86 3.52 16.79
N LYS A 189 0.66 4.68 16.17
CA LYS A 189 0.36 4.78 14.75
C LYS A 189 1.57 4.33 13.91
N ASP A 190 1.30 3.56 12.86
CA ASP A 190 2.30 3.23 11.85
C ASP A 190 2.94 4.48 11.24
N ILE A 191 4.24 4.40 11.00
CA ILE A 191 5.03 5.52 10.50
C ILE A 191 6.09 5.08 9.53
N MET A 192 6.39 5.92 8.54
CA MET A 192 7.54 5.74 7.67
C MET A 192 8.57 6.82 7.97
N VAL A 193 9.76 6.40 8.39
CA VAL A 193 10.87 7.31 8.72
C VAL A 193 11.80 7.42 7.53
N ALA A 194 12.09 8.65 7.12
CA ALA A 194 12.93 8.94 5.95
C ALA A 194 14.42 8.64 6.23
N PRO A 195 15.25 8.41 5.18
CA PRO A 195 16.68 8.17 5.35
C PRO A 195 17.41 9.38 5.93
N LYS A 196 18.32 9.13 6.88
CA LYS A 196 19.14 10.15 7.54
C LYS A 196 18.29 11.29 8.14
N ASP A 197 17.13 10.92 8.68
CA ASP A 197 16.14 11.84 9.21
C ASP A 197 15.48 11.28 10.47
N HIS A 198 14.59 12.06 11.08
CA HIS A 198 13.86 11.69 12.28
C HIS A 198 12.39 12.09 12.19
N ASN A 199 11.55 11.33 12.90
CA ASN A 199 10.16 11.66 13.13
C ASN A 199 9.90 11.78 14.62
N SER A 200 9.10 12.76 15.01
CA SER A 200 8.67 12.93 16.40
C SER A 200 7.18 12.70 16.48
N GLU A 201 6.74 11.72 17.27
CA GLU A 201 5.33 11.37 17.42
C GLU A 201 4.82 11.65 18.83
N ALA A 202 3.55 12.06 18.93
CA ALA A 202 2.92 12.24 20.24
C ALA A 202 2.89 10.88 20.96
N LEU A 203 3.44 10.84 22.16
CA LEU A 203 3.51 9.60 22.91
C LEU A 203 2.33 9.56 23.89
N PRO A 204 1.36 8.63 23.70
CA PRO A 204 0.36 8.39 24.72
C PRO A 204 1.06 8.01 26.03
N ARG A 205 0.36 8.11 27.16
CA ARG A 205 0.88 7.72 28.49
C ARG A 205 1.19 6.20 28.50
N ALA A 206 2.31 5.82 27.92
CA ALA A 206 2.84 4.48 27.87
C ALA A 206 3.96 4.39 28.89
N SER A 207 3.83 3.45 29.82
CA SER A 207 4.93 3.09 30.73
C SER A 207 5.89 2.15 30.01
N GLY A 208 7.15 2.13 30.44
CA GLY A 208 8.18 1.23 29.88
C GLY A 208 9.25 1.92 29.05
N SER A 209 10.38 1.23 28.95
CA SER A 209 11.61 1.67 28.27
C SER A 209 11.93 0.82 27.03
N THR A 210 11.00 -0.03 26.60
CA THR A 210 11.17 -0.90 25.43
C THR A 210 10.07 -0.60 24.43
N ILE A 211 10.49 -0.41 23.18
CA ILE A 211 9.62 -0.35 22.02
C ILE A 211 9.73 -1.68 21.26
N THR A 212 8.59 -2.24 20.84
CA THR A 212 8.55 -3.34 19.88
C THR A 212 7.84 -2.88 18.61
N PHE A 213 8.30 -3.37 17.46
CA PHE A 213 7.75 -2.98 16.17
C PHE A 213 8.08 -4.03 15.11
N HIS A 214 7.34 -3.99 14.01
CA HIS A 214 7.67 -4.69 12.79
C HIS A 214 7.99 -3.69 11.69
N VAL A 215 8.61 -4.17 10.60
CA VAL A 215 8.84 -3.36 9.41
C VAL A 215 8.19 -4.03 8.20
N ILE A 216 7.68 -3.22 7.27
CA ILE A 216 7.34 -3.72 5.94
C ILE A 216 8.62 -3.77 5.11
N ASN A 217 9.06 -4.97 4.72
CA ASN A 217 10.27 -5.16 3.92
C ASN A 217 10.06 -4.81 2.43
N ASP A 218 11.09 -4.99 1.60
CA ASP A 218 11.06 -4.70 0.16
C ASP A 218 10.00 -5.48 -0.62
N TYR A 219 9.65 -6.67 -0.14
CA TYR A 219 8.64 -7.55 -0.74
C TYR A 219 7.21 -7.23 -0.27
N GLY A 220 7.05 -6.24 0.61
CA GLY A 220 5.76 -5.88 1.19
C GLY A 220 5.31 -6.78 2.35
N ALA A 221 6.17 -7.68 2.82
CA ALA A 221 5.88 -8.56 3.96
C ALA A 221 6.23 -7.88 5.29
N ILE A 222 5.49 -8.22 6.34
CA ILE A 222 5.78 -7.80 7.71
C ILE A 222 6.91 -8.67 8.25
N THR A 223 8.00 -8.05 8.73
CA THR A 223 9.15 -8.75 9.31
C THR A 223 8.82 -9.39 10.65
N LYS A 224 9.76 -10.17 11.19
CA LYS A 224 9.73 -10.55 12.62
C LYS A 224 9.72 -9.29 13.49
N GLU A 225 9.15 -9.42 14.69
CA GLU A 225 9.16 -8.36 15.69
C GLU A 225 10.61 -8.01 16.06
N ILE A 226 10.88 -6.71 16.18
CA ILE A 226 12.15 -6.14 16.61
C ILE A 226 11.86 -5.38 17.90
N SER A 227 12.74 -5.56 18.89
CA SER A 227 12.68 -4.87 20.17
C SER A 227 13.89 -3.95 20.33
N SER A 228 13.66 -2.71 20.75
CA SER A 228 14.71 -1.74 21.05
C SER A 228 14.46 -1.03 22.37
N VAL A 229 15.53 -0.59 23.02
CA VAL A 229 15.46 0.25 24.22
C VAL A 229 15.23 1.70 23.78
N ILE A 230 14.32 2.37 24.48
CA ILE A 230 14.05 3.81 24.38
C ILE A 230 15.01 4.51 25.33
N LYS A 231 15.81 5.43 24.79
CA LYS A 231 16.74 6.27 25.54
C LYS A 231 16.05 7.50 26.14
#